data_AF-A0A2I1DM38-F1
#
_entry.id   AF-A0A2I1DM38-F1
#
_cell.length_a   1.000
_cell.length_b   1.000
_cell.length_c   1.000
_cell.angle_alpha   90.00
_cell.angle_beta   90.00
_cell.angle_gamma   90.00
#
_symmetry.space_group_name_H-M   'P 1'
#
loop_
_entity.id
_entity.type
_entity.pdbx_description
1 polymer ?
#
loop_
_entity_poly.entity_id
_entity_poly.type
_entity_poly.pdbx_seq_one_letter_code
_entity_poly.pdbx_strand_id
1 'polypeptide(L)'
;MNHHYCPLCYAEIPIGSVTCPVCARDIEGWERETPYYDRLIWALRNPHSEVRMGAILSLANQGRADAAGPLADCAIQYPVDVVQGMAVLDAMERLPASPEKREALEKLSHHPAHAVRILAAEKLADLS
;
A
#
# COMPACT_ATOMS: atom_id res chain seq x y z
N MET A 1 0.58 -1.11 26.79
CA MET A 1 0.36 0.33 26.53
C MET A 1 -0.31 0.44 25.17
N ASN A 2 -1.38 1.23 25.05
CA ASN A 2 -1.97 1.51 23.75
C ASN A 2 -1.15 2.63 23.11
N HIS A 3 -0.21 2.27 22.22
CA HIS A 3 0.52 3.26 21.44
C HIS A 3 -0.40 3.75 20.33
N HIS A 4 -0.53 5.07 20.19
CA HIS A 4 -1.30 5.71 19.14
C HIS A 4 -0.34 6.45 18.21
N TYR A 5 -0.58 6.38 16.91
CA TYR A 5 0.34 6.93 15.91
C TYR A 5 -0.40 7.91 15.01
N CYS A 6 0.28 8.99 14.63
CA CYS A 6 -0.26 9.92 13.65
C CYS A 6 -0.36 9.24 12.28
N PRO A 7 -1.52 9.24 11.61
CA PRO A 7 -1.68 8.60 10.31
C PRO A 7 -0.91 9.33 9.18
N LEU A 8 -0.49 10.57 9.42
CA LEU A 8 0.15 11.43 8.42
C LEU A 8 1.68 11.38 8.45
N CYS A 9 2.29 11.41 9.64
CA CYS A 9 3.74 11.38 9.81
C CYS A 9 4.28 10.14 10.54
N TYR A 10 3.38 9.25 10.99
CA TYR A 10 3.69 7.98 11.66
C TYR A 10 4.41 8.10 13.01
N ALA A 11 4.55 9.31 13.56
CA ALA A 11 5.07 9.50 14.90
C ALA A 11 4.09 8.98 15.96
N GLU A 12 4.62 8.43 17.05
CA GLU A 12 3.82 8.12 18.24
C GLU A 12 3.30 9.42 18.85
N ILE A 13 2.02 9.42 19.22
CA ILE A 13 1.29 10.58 19.72
C ILE A 13 0.36 10.19 20.89
N PRO A 14 0.00 11.12 21.78
CA PRO A 14 -1.00 10.86 22.81
C PRO A 14 -2.35 10.45 22.20
N ILE A 15 -3.04 9.52 22.87
CA ILE A 15 -4.42 9.16 22.52
C ILE A 15 -5.31 10.39 22.63
N GLY A 16 -6.18 10.61 21.63
CA GLY A 16 -7.08 11.75 21.58
C GLY A 16 -6.46 13.04 21.04
N SER A 17 -5.26 12.98 20.46
CA SER A 17 -4.66 14.13 19.78
C SER A 17 -5.47 14.50 18.53
N VAL A 18 -6.08 15.68 18.53
CA VAL A 18 -6.74 16.26 17.35
C VAL A 18 -5.70 16.79 16.36
N THR A 19 -4.66 17.45 16.86
CA THR A 19 -3.51 17.93 16.07
C THR A 19 -2.27 17.15 16.45
N CYS A 20 -1.49 16.70 15.46
CA CYS A 20 -0.24 16.01 15.71
C CYS A 20 0.81 16.96 16.32
N PRO A 21 1.41 16.66 17.48
CA PRO A 21 2.46 17.49 18.07
C PRO A 21 3.78 17.47 17.29
N VAL A 22 3.96 16.51 16.37
CA VAL A 22 5.21 16.34 15.60
C VAL A 22 5.14 17.01 14.23
N CYS A 23 4.05 16.81 13.49
CA CYS A 23 3.90 17.37 12.14
C CYS A 23 2.91 18.54 12.05
N ALA A 24 2.29 18.94 13.18
CA ALA A 24 1.32 20.03 13.30
C ALA A 24 0.07 19.90 12.41
N ARG A 25 -0.19 18.72 11.83
CA ARG A 25 -1.39 18.47 11.02
C ARG A 25 -2.60 18.18 11.89
N ASP A 26 -3.75 18.67 11.44
CA ASP A 26 -5.07 18.28 11.97
C ASP A 26 -5.38 16.85 11.51
N ILE A 27 -5.36 15.93 12.47
CA ILE A 27 -5.59 14.50 12.26
C ILE A 27 -7.08 14.26 12.02
N GLU A 28 -7.93 14.84 12.87
CA GLU A 28 -9.37 14.62 12.81
C GLU A 28 -9.97 15.26 11.55
N GLY A 29 -9.54 16.47 11.20
CA GLY A 29 -9.89 17.13 9.95
C GLY A 29 -9.49 16.28 8.74
N TRP A 30 -8.25 15.77 8.72
CA TRP A 30 -7.78 14.90 7.64
C TRP A 30 -8.58 13.60 7.53
N GLU A 31 -8.90 12.94 8.63
CA GLU A 31 -9.70 11.71 8.62
C GLU A 31 -11.14 11.95 8.16
N ARG A 32 -11.70 13.11 8.44
CA ARG A 32 -13.06 13.48 8.02
C ARG A 32 -13.12 13.82 6.54
N GLU A 33 -12.12 14.54 6.05
CA GLU A 33 -12.10 15.08 4.68
C GLU A 33 -11.51 14.09 3.66
N THR A 34 -10.64 13.17 4.10
CA THR A 34 -9.97 12.21 3.22
C THR A 34 -10.79 10.93 3.09
N PRO A 35 -11.28 10.57 1.90
CA PRO A 35 -12.00 9.32 1.68
C PRO A 35 -11.22 8.11 2.18
N TYR A 36 -11.94 7.10 2.71
CA TYR A 36 -11.31 5.91 3.28
C TYR A 36 -10.34 5.22 2.31
N TYR A 37 -10.69 5.14 1.02
CA TYR A 37 -9.81 4.60 -0.01
C TYR A 37 -8.47 5.34 -0.11
N ASP A 38 -8.51 6.67 -0.13
CA ASP A 38 -7.29 7.49 -0.22
C ASP A 38 -6.43 7.35 1.03
N ARG A 39 -7.07 7.13 2.20
CA ARG A 39 -6.34 6.78 3.43
C ARG A 39 -5.64 5.43 3.34
N LEU A 40 -6.21 4.43 2.67
CA LEU A 40 -5.55 3.15 2.44
C LEU A 40 -4.36 3.29 1.50
N ILE A 41 -4.51 4.04 0.41
CA ILE A 41 -3.39 4.38 -0.48
C ILE A 41 -2.28 5.08 0.31
N TRP A 42 -2.64 6.02 1.18
CA TRP A 42 -1.69 6.70 2.06
C TRP A 42 -0.99 5.74 3.03
N ALA A 43 -1.72 4.78 3.60
CA ALA A 43 -1.20 3.81 4.56
C ALA A 43 -0.16 2.85 3.96
N LEU A 44 -0.11 2.67 2.63
CA LEU A 44 0.96 1.91 1.96
C LEU A 44 2.37 2.48 2.17
N ARG A 45 2.48 3.75 2.60
CA ARG A 45 3.76 4.41 2.90
C ARG A 45 4.19 4.27 4.36
N ASN A 46 3.37 3.65 5.21
CA ASN A 46 3.63 3.54 6.63
C ASN A 46 4.93 2.73 6.88
N PRO A 47 5.81 3.13 7.83
CA PRO A 47 7.04 2.40 8.13
C PRO A 47 6.79 1.00 8.70
N HIS A 48 5.65 0.76 9.33
CA HIS A 48 5.28 -0.54 9.90
C HIS A 48 4.66 -1.45 8.84
N SER A 49 5.29 -2.61 8.62
CA SER A 49 4.84 -3.61 7.62
C SER A 49 3.43 -4.12 7.90
N GLU A 50 3.02 -4.27 9.16
CA GLU A 50 1.67 -4.71 9.53
C GLU A 50 0.59 -3.74 9.04
N VAL A 51 0.85 -2.43 9.13
CA VAL A 51 -0.09 -1.40 8.64
C VAL A 51 -0.17 -1.45 7.11
N ARG A 52 0.98 -1.58 6.43
CA ARG A 52 1.01 -1.71 4.97
C ARG A 52 0.28 -2.97 4.51
N MET A 53 0.47 -4.09 5.20
CA MET A 53 -0.21 -5.35 4.91
C MET A 53 -1.73 -5.22 5.05
N GLY A 54 -2.20 -4.57 6.13
CA GLY A 54 -3.62 -4.26 6.29
C GLY A 54 -4.16 -3.42 5.13
N ALA A 55 -3.42 -2.40 4.70
CA ALA A 55 -3.79 -1.57 3.57
C ALA A 55 -3.84 -2.35 2.25
N ILE A 56 -2.85 -3.20 1.96
CA ILE A 56 -2.80 -4.06 0.77
C ILE A 56 -4.06 -4.93 0.68
N LEU A 57 -4.40 -5.63 1.77
CA LEU A 57 -5.57 -6.51 1.82
C LEU A 57 -6.89 -5.74 1.67
N SER A 58 -7.00 -4.58 2.32
CA SER A 58 -8.18 -3.71 2.22
C SER A 58 -8.37 -3.14 0.81
N LEU A 59 -7.30 -2.75 0.13
CA LEU A 59 -7.35 -2.29 -1.26
C LEU A 59 -7.75 -3.42 -2.22
N ALA A 60 -7.18 -4.61 -2.03
CA ALA A 60 -7.55 -5.80 -2.80
C ALA A 60 -9.05 -6.12 -2.67
N ASN A 61 -9.62 -5.98 -1.48
CA ASN A 61 -11.06 -6.16 -1.25
C ASN A 61 -11.92 -5.11 -1.96
N GLN A 62 -11.40 -3.92 -2.22
CA GLN A 62 -12.13 -2.89 -2.97
C GLN A 62 -12.06 -3.08 -4.48
N GLY A 63 -11.04 -3.80 -4.99
CA GLY A 63 -10.98 -4.22 -6.39
C GLY A 63 -10.91 -3.07 -7.40
N ARG A 64 -10.38 -1.91 -7.03
CA ARG A 64 -10.30 -0.74 -7.91
C ARG A 64 -9.00 -0.76 -8.72
N ALA A 65 -9.11 -0.54 -10.04
CA ALA A 65 -7.97 -0.56 -10.97
C ALA A 65 -6.85 0.42 -10.56
N ASP A 66 -7.23 1.60 -10.05
CA ASP A 66 -6.31 2.65 -9.63
C ASP A 66 -5.45 2.28 -8.40
N ALA A 67 -5.71 1.15 -7.73
CA ALA A 67 -4.85 0.63 -6.66
C ALA A 67 -3.53 0.03 -7.18
N ALA A 68 -3.46 -0.36 -8.46
CA ALA A 68 -2.32 -1.12 -8.99
C ALA A 68 -0.99 -0.38 -8.89
N GLY A 69 -0.93 0.89 -9.30
CA GLY A 69 0.29 1.70 -9.18
C GLY A 69 0.79 1.80 -7.73
N PRO A 70 -0.04 2.28 -6.79
CA PRO A 70 0.32 2.37 -5.38
C PRO A 70 0.77 1.05 -4.74
N LEU A 71 0.11 -0.07 -5.07
CA LEU A 71 0.50 -1.38 -4.59
C LEU A 71 1.90 -1.79 -5.09
N ALA A 72 2.19 -1.57 -6.38
CA ALA A 72 3.53 -1.84 -6.92
C ALA A 72 4.60 -0.94 -6.29
N ASP A 73 4.30 0.35 -6.09
CA ASP A 73 5.20 1.28 -5.40
C ASP A 73 5.55 0.82 -3.99
N CYS A 74 4.55 0.30 -3.25
CA CYS A 74 4.72 -0.25 -1.92
C CYS A 74 5.73 -1.41 -1.90
N ALA A 75 5.62 -2.36 -2.84
CA ALA A 75 6.58 -3.47 -2.92
C ALA A 75 7.99 -2.98 -3.26
N ILE A 76 8.11 -2.03 -4.19
CA ILE A 76 9.40 -1.51 -4.65
C ILE A 76 10.11 -0.66 -3.60
N GLN A 77 9.36 0.10 -2.80
CA GLN A 77 9.91 0.92 -1.73
C GLN A 77 10.49 0.07 -0.60
N TYR A 78 9.98 -1.15 -0.40
CA TYR A 78 10.40 -2.07 0.66
C TYR A 78 10.85 -3.42 0.08
N PRO A 79 11.91 -3.45 -0.76
CA PRO A 79 12.21 -4.61 -1.61
C PRO A 79 12.75 -5.82 -0.84
N VAL A 80 13.17 -5.63 0.43
CA VAL A 80 13.59 -6.69 1.34
C VAL A 80 12.42 -7.46 1.94
N ASP A 81 11.22 -6.87 1.96
CA ASP A 81 10.01 -7.48 2.48
C ASP A 81 9.34 -8.32 1.38
N VAL A 82 9.90 -9.52 1.17
CA VAL A 82 9.41 -10.44 0.13
C VAL A 82 7.96 -10.85 0.39
N VAL A 83 7.55 -11.03 1.66
CA VAL A 83 6.18 -11.40 2.02
C VAL A 83 5.20 -10.31 1.59
N GLN A 84 5.52 -9.04 1.85
CA GLN A 84 4.73 -7.92 1.35
C GLN A 84 4.68 -7.88 -0.18
N GLY A 85 5.82 -8.08 -0.85
CA GLY A 85 5.87 -8.12 -2.31
C GLY A 85 4.98 -9.22 -2.91
N MET A 86 4.94 -10.41 -2.29
CA MET A 86 4.05 -11.49 -2.70
C MET A 86 2.58 -11.14 -2.44
N ALA A 87 2.26 -10.58 -1.27
CA ALA A 87 0.90 -10.14 -0.95
C ALA A 87 0.39 -9.05 -1.90
N VAL A 88 1.27 -8.17 -2.39
CA VAL A 88 0.95 -7.20 -3.44
C VAL A 88 0.55 -7.92 -4.74
N LEU A 89 1.29 -8.94 -5.16
CA LEU A 89 0.97 -9.71 -6.38
C LEU A 89 -0.33 -10.49 -6.24
N ASP A 90 -0.62 -11.04 -5.06
CA ASP A 90 -1.91 -11.67 -4.77
C ASP A 90 -3.05 -10.64 -4.79
N ALA A 91 -2.82 -9.44 -4.25
CA ALA A 91 -3.78 -8.35 -4.32
C ALA A 91 -4.08 -7.92 -5.77
N MET A 92 -3.07 -7.92 -6.66
CA MET A 92 -3.25 -7.60 -8.08
C MET A 92 -4.24 -8.54 -8.76
N GLU A 93 -4.31 -9.81 -8.38
CA GLU A 93 -5.27 -10.76 -8.96
C GLU A 93 -6.72 -10.31 -8.81
N ARG A 94 -7.02 -9.61 -7.70
CA ARG A 94 -8.36 -9.13 -7.36
C ARG A 94 -8.70 -7.81 -8.02
N LEU A 95 -7.73 -7.18 -8.69
CA LEU A 95 -7.96 -5.97 -9.48
C LEU A 95 -8.39 -6.33 -10.91
N PRO A 96 -9.28 -5.55 -11.53
CA PRO A 96 -9.68 -5.76 -12.91
C PRO A 96 -8.48 -5.61 -13.86
N ALA A 97 -8.56 -6.25 -15.02
CA ALA A 97 -7.58 -6.04 -16.07
C ALA A 97 -7.64 -4.58 -16.56
N SER A 98 -6.52 -3.88 -16.46
CA SER A 98 -6.42 -2.47 -16.83
C SER A 98 -4.99 -2.12 -17.26
N PRO A 99 -4.79 -0.99 -17.97
CA PRO A 99 -3.45 -0.48 -18.28
C PRO A 99 -2.58 -0.30 -17.03
N GLU A 100 -3.16 0.20 -15.93
CA GLU A 100 -2.48 0.43 -14.66
C GLU A 100 -1.99 -0.89 -14.04
N LYS A 101 -2.80 -1.96 -14.09
CA LYS A 101 -2.41 -3.29 -13.63
C LYS A 101 -1.24 -3.85 -14.46
N ARG A 102 -1.27 -3.67 -15.78
CA ARG A 102 -0.18 -4.10 -16.67
C ARG A 102 1.12 -3.36 -16.36
N GLU A 103 1.06 -2.03 -16.27
CA GLU A 103 2.22 -1.19 -15.93
C GLU A 103 2.80 -1.56 -14.55
N ALA A 104 1.93 -1.78 -13.56
CA ALA A 104 2.34 -2.22 -12.23
C ALA A 104 3.06 -3.57 -12.25
N LEU A 105 2.56 -4.56 -13.01
CA LEU A 105 3.19 -5.87 -13.14
C LEU A 105 4.51 -5.80 -13.93
N GLU A 106 4.59 -4.97 -14.96
CA GLU A 106 5.84 -4.70 -15.69
C GLU A 106 6.89 -4.05 -14.78
N LYS A 107 6.47 -3.16 -13.89
CA LYS A 107 7.37 -2.59 -12.89
C LYS A 107 7.87 -3.66 -11.91
N LEU A 108 6.99 -4.54 -11.45
CA LEU A 108 7.33 -5.62 -10.51
C LEU A 108 8.14 -6.76 -11.14
N SER A 109 8.08 -6.95 -12.46
CA SER A 109 8.94 -7.92 -13.19
C SER A 109 10.42 -7.50 -13.22
N HIS A 110 10.75 -6.34 -12.64
CA HIS A 110 12.11 -5.87 -12.40
C HIS A 110 12.45 -5.78 -10.90
N HIS A 111 11.59 -6.29 -10.01
CA HIS A 111 11.78 -6.20 -8.57
C HIS A 111 13.08 -6.91 -8.11
N PRO A 112 13.82 -6.39 -7.10
CA PRO A 112 15.08 -7.01 -6.65
C PRO A 112 14.91 -8.45 -6.14
N ALA A 113 13.86 -8.72 -5.36
CA ALA A 113 13.55 -10.06 -4.89
C ALA A 113 13.13 -10.98 -6.04
N HIS A 114 13.85 -12.10 -6.18
CA HIS A 114 13.63 -13.07 -7.27
C HIS A 114 12.19 -13.59 -7.33
N ALA A 115 11.60 -13.97 -6.18
CA ALA A 115 10.24 -14.51 -6.13
C ALA A 115 9.19 -13.54 -6.68
N VAL A 116 9.25 -12.27 -6.26
CA VAL A 116 8.34 -11.21 -6.72
C VAL A 116 8.52 -10.99 -8.23
N ARG A 117 9.78 -10.92 -8.68
CA ARG A 117 10.11 -10.68 -10.09
C ARG A 117 9.55 -11.76 -11.02
N ILE A 118 9.77 -13.03 -10.69
CA ILE A 118 9.31 -14.14 -11.52
C ILE A 118 7.78 -14.18 -11.57
N LEU A 119 7.12 -14.12 -10.42
CA LEU A 119 5.66 -14.18 -10.39
C LEU A 119 5.01 -12.96 -11.09
N ALA A 120 5.62 -11.77 -10.99
CA ALA A 120 5.14 -10.60 -11.73
C ALA A 120 5.25 -10.80 -13.24
N ALA A 121 6.35 -11.37 -13.74
CA ALA A 121 6.55 -11.66 -15.15
C ALA A 121 5.55 -12.71 -15.67
N GLU A 122 5.28 -13.75 -14.90
CA GLU A 122 4.26 -14.77 -15.21
C GLU A 122 2.87 -14.12 -15.32
N LYS A 123 2.46 -13.36 -14.30
CA LYS A 123 1.17 -12.65 -14.30
C LYS A 123 1.04 -11.63 -15.43
N LEU A 124 2.14 -11.00 -15.83
CA LEU A 124 2.14 -10.06 -16.97
C LEU A 124 1.91 -10.80 -18.30
N ALA A 125 2.50 -11.98 -18.47
CA ALA A 125 2.29 -12.82 -19.64
C ALA A 125 0.83 -13.29 -19.75
N ASP A 126 0.18 -13.60 -18.62
CA ASP A 126 -1.23 -14.01 -18.58
C ASP A 126 -2.23 -12.90 -18.97
N LEU A 127 -1.81 -11.63 -18.97
CA LEU A 127 -2.62 -10.48 -19.38
C LEU A 127 -2.51 -10.13 -20.87
N SER A 128 -1.70 -10.88 -21.63
CA SER A 128 -1.40 -10.64 -23.05
C SER A 128 -2.38 -11.32 -23.99
#